data_AF-A0A7X7E8T4-F1
#
_entry.id   AF-A0A7X7E8T4-F1
#
_cell.length_a   1.000
_cell.length_b   1.000
_cell.length_c   1.000
_cell.angle_alpha   90.00
_cell.angle_beta   90.00
_cell.angle_gamma   90.00
#
_symmetry.space_group_name_H-M   'P 1'
#
loop_
_entity.id
_entity.type
_entity.pdbx_description
1 polymer ?
#
loop_
_entity_poly.entity_id
_entity_poly.type
_entity_poly.pdbx_seq_one_letter_code
_entity_poly.pdbx_strand_id
1 'polypeptide(L)'
;MGKKVFVIDVARCNGCHNCQIVCKDEHVGNDWTPIAKPQPEVGQFWIELTERVRGTVPKVKVAYRPHLCMHCDNAPCMEACLVEGAMYKRDDGLVIINPEKCTGCRACVDACPYDNVIWFNEDLNIAQKCTGCAHLLDDGWTEPRCVDACPTMAIQFLDEAEAKKLIAKAEVWRPELKKKVEPRVYYLNLPKKFIAGTVYDPKAEEVVIGATCTLTTAKGKTLAIETDAYGDFWFEGIDDGVYDLEIKSGKKVKKFAGLDTTAADINLGDIPLT
;
A
#
# COMPACT_ATOMS: atom_id res chain seq x y z
N MET A 1 1.66 -5.05 -27.40
CA MET A 1 1.10 -5.43 -26.08
C MET A 1 0.55 -4.17 -25.42
N GLY A 2 -0.54 -4.24 -24.66
CA GLY A 2 -1.02 -3.06 -23.93
C GLY A 2 0.00 -2.60 -22.89
N LYS A 3 -0.01 -1.31 -22.53
CA LYS A 3 0.79 -0.87 -21.38
C LYS A 3 0.25 -1.51 -20.11
N LYS A 4 1.13 -2.07 -19.30
CA LYS A 4 0.82 -2.79 -18.07
C LYS A 4 0.74 -1.86 -16.87
N VAL A 5 -0.01 -2.29 -15.87
CA VAL A 5 -0.12 -1.62 -14.56
C VAL A 5 -0.14 -2.68 -13.46
N PHE A 6 0.35 -2.32 -12.29
CA PHE A 6 0.08 -3.09 -11.07
C PHE A 6 -1.12 -2.48 -10.34
N VAL A 7 -2.05 -3.32 -9.92
CA VAL A 7 -3.15 -2.94 -9.02
C VAL A 7 -3.03 -3.78 -7.76
N ILE A 8 -2.90 -3.12 -6.62
CA ILE A 8 -2.60 -3.75 -5.33
C ILE A 8 -3.74 -3.48 -4.36
N ASP A 9 -4.49 -4.52 -3.97
CA ASP A 9 -5.54 -4.43 -2.96
C ASP A 9 -4.98 -4.72 -1.57
N VAL A 10 -4.78 -3.65 -0.80
CA VAL A 10 -4.19 -3.72 0.55
C VAL A 10 -5.12 -4.43 1.52
N ALA A 11 -6.44 -4.37 1.32
CA ALA A 11 -7.40 -5.08 2.19
C ALA A 11 -7.33 -6.60 2.02
N ARG A 12 -6.79 -7.11 0.91
CA ARG A 12 -6.61 -8.54 0.66
C ARG A 12 -5.24 -9.07 1.07
N CYS A 13 -4.28 -8.19 1.37
CA CYS A 13 -2.93 -8.62 1.74
C CYS A 13 -2.90 -9.11 3.18
N ASN A 14 -2.48 -10.37 3.37
CA ASN A 14 -2.46 -11.03 4.67
C ASN A 14 -1.07 -11.11 5.32
N GLY A 15 -0.05 -10.45 4.77
CA GLY A 15 1.29 -10.46 5.39
C GLY A 15 2.11 -11.74 5.16
N CYS A 16 1.77 -12.60 4.18
CA CYS A 16 2.49 -13.88 4.01
C CYS A 16 3.93 -13.76 3.46
N HIS A 17 4.36 -12.60 2.97
CA HIS A 17 5.67 -12.37 2.34
C HIS A 17 6.02 -13.26 1.12
N ASN A 18 5.09 -14.05 0.57
CA ASN A 18 5.34 -14.85 -0.63
C ASN A 18 5.92 -14.03 -1.79
N CYS A 19 5.38 -12.83 -2.04
CA CYS A 19 5.86 -11.95 -3.09
C CYS A 19 7.35 -11.57 -2.96
N GLN A 20 7.86 -11.40 -1.74
CA GLN A 20 9.27 -11.18 -1.46
C GLN A 20 10.11 -12.44 -1.71
N ILE A 21 9.62 -13.58 -1.22
CA ILE A 21 10.31 -14.86 -1.32
C ILE A 21 10.45 -15.29 -2.78
N VAL A 22 9.40 -15.22 -3.58
CA VAL A 22 9.46 -15.62 -5.00
C VAL A 22 10.26 -14.65 -5.86
N CYS A 23 10.35 -13.38 -5.46
CA CYS A 23 11.28 -12.44 -6.11
C CYS A 23 12.73 -12.86 -5.86
N LYS A 24 13.03 -13.33 -4.63
CA LYS A 24 14.35 -13.88 -4.31
C LYS A 24 14.61 -15.19 -5.04
N ASP A 25 13.65 -16.11 -5.05
CA ASP A 25 13.74 -17.38 -5.78
C ASP A 25 14.05 -17.16 -7.27
N GLU A 26 13.38 -16.19 -7.89
CA GLU A 26 13.56 -15.88 -9.30
C GLU A 26 14.91 -15.20 -9.61
N HIS A 27 15.42 -14.37 -8.71
CA HIS A 27 16.54 -13.45 -9.02
C HIS A 27 17.83 -13.72 -8.25
N VAL A 28 17.81 -14.43 -7.12
CA VAL A 28 19.02 -14.81 -6.38
C VAL A 28 19.68 -15.98 -7.11
N GLY A 29 20.95 -15.83 -7.46
CA GLY A 29 21.72 -16.85 -8.19
C GLY A 29 21.38 -16.98 -9.68
N ASN A 30 20.34 -16.30 -10.16
CA ASN A 30 19.91 -16.36 -11.57
C ASN A 30 20.29 -15.07 -12.32
N ASP A 31 20.97 -15.23 -13.46
CA ASP A 31 21.36 -14.12 -14.35
C ASP A 31 20.41 -14.06 -15.55
N TRP A 32 19.72 -12.92 -15.69
CA TRP A 32 18.74 -12.64 -16.72
C TRP A 32 19.19 -11.51 -17.65
N THR A 33 20.50 -11.34 -17.84
CA THR A 33 21.05 -10.31 -18.74
C THR A 33 20.41 -10.43 -20.14
N PRO A 34 19.91 -9.32 -20.74
CA PRO A 34 20.13 -7.91 -20.35
C PRO A 34 19.06 -7.30 -19.44
N ILE A 35 18.14 -8.08 -18.86
CA ILE A 35 17.06 -7.59 -17.99
C ILE A 35 17.53 -7.38 -16.56
N ALA A 36 18.30 -8.31 -16.00
CA ALA A 36 18.78 -8.24 -14.63
C ALA A 36 20.02 -9.11 -14.40
N LYS A 37 20.94 -8.63 -13.58
CA LYS A 37 21.95 -9.47 -12.91
C LYS A 37 21.38 -10.05 -11.60
N PRO A 38 22.01 -11.09 -11.03
CA PRO A 38 21.53 -11.71 -9.80
C PRO A 38 21.30 -10.70 -8.67
N GLN A 39 20.20 -10.85 -7.96
CA GLN A 39 19.88 -10.10 -6.75
C GLN A 39 20.70 -10.67 -5.57
N PRO A 40 21.20 -9.84 -4.63
CA PRO A 40 21.79 -10.33 -3.39
C PRO A 40 20.78 -11.13 -2.57
N GLU A 41 21.25 -12.12 -1.80
CA GLU A 41 20.40 -12.93 -0.93
C GLU A 41 19.74 -12.10 0.18
N VAL A 42 20.48 -11.18 0.78
CA VAL A 42 20.01 -10.32 1.90
C VAL A 42 20.07 -8.82 1.55
N GLY A 43 19.41 -7.99 2.36
CA GLY A 43 19.52 -6.53 2.32
C GLY A 43 18.71 -5.81 1.24
N GLN A 44 18.58 -6.38 0.04
CA GLN A 44 17.79 -5.77 -1.05
C GLN A 44 16.46 -6.47 -1.27
N PHE A 45 15.37 -5.72 -1.34
CA PHE A 45 14.03 -6.24 -1.65
C PHE A 45 13.44 -5.47 -2.83
N TRP A 46 13.43 -6.06 -4.02
CA TRP A 46 12.87 -5.42 -5.23
C TRP A 46 11.35 -5.25 -5.17
N ILE A 47 10.70 -6.11 -4.37
CA ILE A 47 9.38 -5.89 -3.79
C ILE A 47 9.52 -6.11 -2.29
N GLU A 48 9.05 -5.18 -1.48
CA GLU A 48 9.11 -5.20 -0.02
C GLU A 48 7.69 -5.12 0.54
N LEU A 49 7.35 -5.95 1.53
CA LEU A 49 6.08 -5.85 2.21
C LEU A 49 6.24 -4.99 3.47
N THR A 50 5.62 -3.81 3.48
CA THR A 50 5.66 -2.92 4.65
C THR A 50 4.45 -3.18 5.55
N GLU A 51 4.69 -3.45 6.83
CA GLU A 51 3.65 -3.59 7.85
C GLU A 51 3.31 -2.23 8.48
N ARG A 52 2.02 -1.99 8.74
CA ARG A 52 1.54 -0.85 9.51
C ARG A 52 0.51 -1.30 10.55
N VAL A 53 0.92 -1.25 11.82
CA VAL A 53 0.03 -1.43 12.97
C VAL A 53 -0.61 -0.09 13.34
N ARG A 54 -1.90 -0.10 13.64
CA ARG A 54 -2.74 1.07 13.92
C ARG A 54 -3.68 0.83 15.10
N GLY A 55 -3.98 1.89 15.84
CA GLY A 55 -4.79 1.83 17.06
C GLY A 55 -4.00 1.32 18.27
N THR A 56 -4.73 0.91 19.30
CA THR A 56 -4.19 0.37 20.55
C THR A 56 -5.10 -0.73 21.07
N VAL A 57 -4.60 -1.63 21.93
CA VAL A 57 -5.42 -2.70 22.51
C VAL A 57 -6.64 -2.10 23.27
N PRO A 58 -7.87 -2.62 23.07
CA PRO A 58 -8.23 -3.79 22.25
C PRO A 58 -8.59 -3.49 20.78
N LYS A 59 -8.62 -2.23 20.34
CA LYS A 59 -8.99 -1.83 18.96
C LYS A 59 -7.74 -1.62 18.10
N VAL A 60 -7.21 -2.71 17.55
CA VAL A 60 -6.00 -2.72 16.72
C VAL A 60 -6.34 -3.14 15.28
N LYS A 61 -5.71 -2.50 14.29
CA LYS A 61 -5.69 -2.95 12.90
C LYS A 61 -4.26 -3.08 12.39
N VAL A 62 -4.02 -4.09 11.58
CA VAL A 62 -2.76 -4.28 10.87
C VAL A 62 -3.03 -4.26 9.37
N ALA A 63 -2.16 -3.61 8.62
CA ALA A 63 -2.22 -3.60 7.17
C ALA A 63 -0.83 -3.88 6.57
N TYR A 64 -0.81 -4.58 5.45
CA TYR A 64 0.39 -4.96 4.73
C TYR A 64 0.35 -4.34 3.33
N ARG A 65 1.36 -3.54 2.98
CA ARG A 65 1.45 -2.89 1.67
C ARG A 65 2.67 -3.41 0.91
N PRO A 66 2.47 -4.10 -0.22
CA PRO A 66 3.56 -4.37 -1.15
C PRO A 66 4.10 -3.08 -1.77
N HIS A 67 5.41 -2.89 -1.70
CA HIS A 67 6.14 -1.71 -2.14
C HIS A 67 7.22 -2.13 -3.14
N LEU A 68 7.14 -1.63 -4.36
CA LEU A 68 7.98 -2.02 -5.49
C LEU A 68 8.19 -0.83 -6.41
N CYS A 69 9.06 -0.97 -7.43
CA CYS A 69 9.25 0.08 -8.43
C CYS A 69 7.90 0.51 -9.04
N MET A 70 7.64 1.81 -9.06
CA MET A 70 6.37 2.37 -9.53
C MET A 70 6.24 2.39 -11.06
N HIS A 71 7.31 2.01 -11.79
CA HIS A 71 7.41 2.00 -13.26
C HIS A 71 6.78 3.24 -13.94
N CYS A 72 7.06 4.41 -13.35
CA CYS A 72 6.56 5.73 -13.72
C CYS A 72 6.61 6.00 -15.23
N ASP A 73 5.59 6.68 -15.77
CA ASP A 73 5.63 7.20 -17.15
C ASP A 73 6.64 8.34 -17.30
N ASN A 74 6.70 9.25 -16.32
CA ASN A 74 7.74 10.26 -16.22
C ASN A 74 8.72 9.85 -15.12
N ALA A 75 9.68 8.98 -15.45
CA ALA A 75 10.59 8.35 -14.50
C ALA A 75 11.82 9.24 -14.23
N PRO A 76 11.94 9.90 -13.05
CA PRO A 76 13.07 10.80 -12.78
C PRO A 76 14.42 10.06 -12.73
N CYS A 77 14.40 8.77 -12.38
CA CYS A 77 15.58 7.93 -12.39
C CYS A 77 16.14 7.67 -13.80
N MET A 78 15.28 7.66 -14.83
CA MET A 78 15.73 7.57 -16.22
C MET A 78 16.39 8.88 -16.67
N GLU A 79 15.77 10.02 -16.36
CA GLU A 79 16.31 11.36 -16.69
C GLU A 79 17.65 11.62 -16.01
N ALA A 80 17.82 11.15 -14.77
CA ALA A 80 19.06 11.30 -14.01
C ALA A 80 20.18 10.33 -14.46
N CYS A 81 19.88 9.33 -15.28
CA CYS A 81 20.87 8.35 -15.70
C CYS A 81 21.88 8.97 -16.67
N LEU A 82 23.16 8.99 -16.29
CA LEU A 82 24.24 9.62 -17.07
C LEU A 82 24.65 8.82 -18.31
N VAL A 83 24.16 7.58 -18.45
CA VAL A 83 24.58 6.65 -19.51
C VAL A 83 23.40 6.34 -20.41
N GLU A 84 23.57 6.66 -21.69
CA GLU A 84 22.52 6.47 -22.70
C GLU A 84 22.10 4.99 -22.81
N GLY A 85 20.80 4.75 -22.65
CA GLY A 85 20.20 3.42 -22.72
C GLY A 85 20.55 2.48 -21.55
N ALA A 86 21.23 2.95 -20.49
CA ALA A 86 21.40 2.17 -19.27
C ALA A 86 20.09 2.11 -18.45
N MET A 87 19.21 3.08 -18.62
CA MET A 87 17.81 2.97 -18.21
C MET A 87 16.90 3.28 -19.39
N TYR A 88 15.84 2.50 -19.54
CA TYR A 88 14.88 2.65 -20.62
C TYR A 88 13.49 2.22 -20.17
N LYS A 89 12.48 2.66 -20.91
CA LYS A 89 11.10 2.25 -20.73
C LYS A 89 10.70 1.36 -21.89
N ARG A 90 10.17 0.19 -21.57
CA ARG A 90 9.62 -0.77 -22.54
C ARG A 90 8.27 -0.29 -23.06
N ASP A 91 7.84 -0.85 -24.18
CA ASP A 91 6.53 -0.56 -24.80
C ASP A 91 5.35 -0.96 -23.88
N ASP A 92 5.54 -1.98 -23.06
CA ASP A 92 4.60 -2.41 -22.02
C ASP A 92 4.59 -1.48 -20.80
N GLY A 93 5.43 -0.45 -20.76
CA GLY A 93 5.47 0.56 -19.70
C GLY A 93 6.45 0.27 -18.57
N LEU A 94 7.08 -0.91 -18.52
CA LEU A 94 8.08 -1.25 -17.51
C LEU A 94 9.37 -0.45 -17.74
N VAL A 95 9.76 0.33 -16.75
CA VAL A 95 11.11 0.93 -16.66
C VAL A 95 12.12 -0.15 -16.29
N ILE A 96 13.25 -0.25 -16.98
CA ILE A 96 14.31 -1.26 -16.79
C ILE A 96 15.68 -0.58 -16.61
N ILE A 97 16.56 -1.20 -15.82
CA ILE A 97 17.99 -0.86 -15.77
C ILE A 97 18.72 -1.96 -16.55
N ASN A 98 19.43 -1.61 -17.62
CA ASN A 98 20.32 -2.55 -18.30
C ASN A 98 21.61 -2.69 -17.48
N PRO A 99 21.88 -3.87 -16.89
CA PRO A 99 23.02 -4.04 -16.02
C PRO A 99 24.37 -4.01 -16.77
N GLU A 100 24.41 -4.29 -18.07
CA GLU A 100 25.65 -4.24 -18.86
C GLU A 100 26.11 -2.82 -19.16
N LYS A 101 25.18 -1.86 -19.15
CA LYS A 101 25.44 -0.43 -19.38
C LYS A 101 25.55 0.37 -18.09
N CYS A 102 25.12 -0.17 -16.96
CA CYS A 102 25.15 0.52 -15.68
C CYS A 102 26.61 0.74 -15.23
N THR A 103 27.01 1.99 -15.02
CA THR A 103 28.37 2.36 -14.58
C THR A 103 28.52 2.44 -13.07
N GLY A 104 27.44 2.20 -12.32
CA GLY A 104 27.44 2.32 -10.86
C GLY A 104 27.43 3.75 -10.33
N CYS A 105 27.12 4.77 -11.14
CA CYS A 105 27.16 6.18 -10.74
C CYS A 105 26.13 6.64 -9.69
N ARG A 106 25.20 5.76 -9.28
CA ARG A 106 24.16 6.00 -8.24
C ARG A 106 23.15 7.13 -8.48
N ALA A 107 23.28 7.93 -9.54
CA ALA A 107 22.36 9.04 -9.83
C ALA A 107 20.87 8.65 -9.85
N CYS A 108 20.55 7.46 -10.36
CA CYS A 108 19.17 6.96 -10.38
C CYS A 108 18.62 6.61 -8.99
N VAL A 109 19.48 6.21 -8.04
CA VAL A 109 19.11 5.91 -6.65
C VAL A 109 18.63 7.19 -5.98
N ASP A 110 19.42 8.27 -6.08
CA ASP A 110 19.10 9.57 -5.48
C ASP A 110 17.91 10.26 -6.14
N ALA A 111 17.71 10.04 -7.44
CA ALA A 111 16.62 10.66 -8.19
C ALA A 111 15.26 9.99 -7.95
N CYS A 112 15.22 8.75 -7.47
CA CYS A 112 13.95 8.06 -7.28
C CYS A 112 13.19 8.69 -6.11
N PRO A 113 11.95 9.18 -6.32
CA PRO A 113 11.20 9.82 -5.25
C PRO A 113 10.49 8.82 -4.33
N TYR A 114 10.75 7.53 -4.52
CA TYR A 114 10.21 6.45 -3.73
C TYR A 114 11.38 5.80 -3.00
N ASP A 115 11.27 5.68 -1.69
CA ASP A 115 12.32 5.07 -0.89
C ASP A 115 12.37 3.56 -1.16
N ASN A 116 13.54 2.93 -1.01
CA ASN A 116 13.72 1.48 -1.03
C ASN A 116 13.19 0.76 -2.31
N VAL A 117 13.15 1.44 -3.46
CA VAL A 117 12.78 0.80 -4.75
C VAL A 117 13.91 0.66 -5.74
N ILE A 118 14.91 1.54 -5.69
CA ILE A 118 16.17 1.37 -6.44
C ILE A 118 17.27 1.15 -5.42
N TRP A 119 17.90 -0.01 -5.51
CA TRP A 119 18.94 -0.49 -4.62
C TRP A 119 20.28 -0.40 -5.33
N PHE A 120 21.37 -0.27 -4.57
CA PHE A 120 22.72 -0.40 -5.10
C PHE A 120 23.33 -1.72 -4.68
N ASN A 121 23.77 -2.51 -5.66
CA ASN A 121 24.53 -3.74 -5.45
C ASN A 121 26.01 -3.40 -5.44
N GLU A 122 26.61 -3.46 -4.25
CA GLU A 122 28.03 -3.12 -4.04
C GLU A 122 28.96 -4.14 -4.73
N ASP A 123 28.62 -5.43 -4.69
CA ASP A 123 29.47 -6.50 -5.26
C ASP A 123 29.57 -6.41 -6.78
N LEU A 124 28.45 -6.05 -7.43
CA LEU A 124 28.37 -5.91 -8.88
C LEU A 124 28.63 -4.47 -9.36
N ASN A 125 28.71 -3.50 -8.45
CA ASN A 125 28.81 -2.07 -8.74
C ASN A 125 27.72 -1.57 -9.72
N ILE A 126 26.46 -1.98 -9.50
CA ILE A 126 25.31 -1.59 -10.34
C ILE A 126 24.08 -1.23 -9.50
N ALA A 127 23.20 -0.42 -10.06
CA ALA A 127 21.86 -0.22 -9.52
C ALA A 127 20.93 -1.37 -9.92
N GLN A 128 20.08 -1.82 -9.01
CA GLN A 128 19.11 -2.90 -9.19
C GLN A 128 17.74 -2.49 -8.63
N LYS A 129 16.67 -3.04 -9.21
CA LYS A 129 15.29 -2.76 -8.79
C LYS A 129 14.35 -3.79 -9.39
N CYS A 130 13.06 -3.74 -9.03
CA CYS A 130 12.02 -4.50 -9.71
C CYS A 130 12.07 -4.27 -11.24
N THR A 131 12.05 -5.38 -11.98
CA THR A 131 12.03 -5.42 -13.45
C THR A 131 10.64 -5.71 -13.99
N GLY A 132 9.64 -5.89 -13.13
CA GLY A 132 8.34 -6.42 -13.52
C GLY A 132 8.45 -7.82 -14.13
N CYS A 133 9.50 -8.59 -13.78
CA CYS A 133 9.77 -9.90 -14.35
C CYS A 133 9.78 -9.89 -15.88
N ALA A 134 10.30 -8.82 -16.50
CA ALA A 134 10.22 -8.63 -17.95
C ALA A 134 10.79 -9.80 -18.76
N HIS A 135 11.81 -10.49 -18.24
CA HIS A 135 12.38 -11.69 -18.86
C HIS A 135 11.35 -12.82 -19.00
N LEU A 136 10.46 -12.98 -18.02
CA LEU A 136 9.38 -13.98 -18.07
C LEU A 136 8.28 -13.59 -19.03
N LEU A 137 7.93 -12.29 -19.05
CA LEU A 137 6.94 -11.78 -19.98
C LEU A 137 7.41 -11.95 -21.44
N ASP A 138 8.71 -11.74 -21.69
CA ASP A 138 9.34 -11.98 -22.99
C ASP A 138 9.32 -13.47 -23.37
N ASP A 139 9.40 -14.37 -22.38
CA ASP A 139 9.26 -15.83 -22.53
C ASP A 139 7.80 -16.33 -22.58
N GLY A 140 6.83 -15.42 -22.69
CA GLY A 140 5.42 -15.75 -22.90
C GLY A 140 4.60 -15.94 -21.63
N TRP A 141 5.16 -15.63 -20.45
CA TRP A 141 4.37 -15.55 -19.22
C TRP A 141 3.41 -14.36 -19.25
N THR A 142 2.27 -14.51 -18.59
CA THR A 142 1.26 -13.46 -18.53
C THR A 142 1.47 -12.48 -17.38
N GLU A 143 2.21 -12.89 -16.33
CA GLU A 143 2.37 -12.11 -15.11
C GLU A 143 3.70 -12.35 -14.37
N PRO A 144 4.15 -11.38 -13.55
CA PRO A 144 5.31 -11.52 -12.67
C PRO A 144 5.12 -12.53 -11.53
N ARG A 145 6.22 -13.04 -10.98
CA ARG A 145 6.21 -14.00 -9.86
C ARG A 145 5.43 -13.52 -8.63
N CYS A 146 5.52 -12.23 -8.30
CA CYS A 146 4.81 -11.69 -7.14
C CYS A 146 3.28 -11.71 -7.29
N VAL A 147 2.78 -11.75 -8.54
CA VAL A 147 1.36 -11.88 -8.86
C VAL A 147 0.94 -13.35 -8.81
N ASP A 148 1.67 -14.20 -9.54
CA ASP A 148 1.45 -15.65 -9.62
C ASP A 148 1.45 -16.32 -8.23
N ALA A 149 2.39 -15.93 -7.37
CA ALA A 149 2.51 -16.50 -6.03
C ALA A 149 1.56 -15.91 -4.98
N CYS A 150 0.71 -14.93 -5.33
CA CYS A 150 -0.12 -14.22 -4.35
C CYS A 150 -1.37 -15.06 -4.00
N PRO A 151 -1.44 -15.69 -2.80
CA PRO A 151 -2.53 -16.60 -2.48
C PRO A 151 -3.87 -15.89 -2.30
N THR A 152 -3.84 -14.59 -2.03
CA THR A 152 -5.04 -13.78 -1.81
C THR A 152 -5.41 -12.94 -3.03
N MET A 153 -4.67 -13.02 -4.14
CA MET A 153 -4.80 -12.16 -5.33
C MET A 153 -4.80 -10.66 -4.99
N ALA A 154 -4.03 -10.27 -3.98
CA ALA A 154 -3.86 -8.88 -3.57
C ALA A 154 -3.08 -8.07 -4.62
N ILE A 155 -2.14 -8.69 -5.34
CA ILE A 155 -1.35 -8.04 -6.39
C ILE A 155 -1.91 -8.53 -7.73
N GLN A 156 -2.22 -7.61 -8.64
CA GLN A 156 -2.68 -7.91 -10.00
C GLN A 156 -1.78 -7.16 -10.99
N PHE A 157 -1.49 -7.81 -12.13
CA PHE A 157 -0.76 -7.21 -13.25
C PHE A 157 -1.62 -7.30 -14.50
N LEU A 158 -2.10 -6.14 -14.96
CA LEU A 158 -3.17 -6.06 -15.94
C LEU A 158 -2.78 -5.10 -17.07
N ASP A 159 -3.43 -5.24 -18.23
CA ASP A 159 -3.41 -4.16 -19.20
C ASP A 159 -4.16 -2.95 -18.64
N GLU A 160 -3.62 -1.75 -18.86
CA GLU A 160 -4.21 -0.50 -18.36
C GLU A 160 -5.68 -0.32 -18.80
N ALA A 161 -6.01 -0.79 -20.01
CA ALA A 161 -7.36 -0.75 -20.54
C ALA A 161 -8.35 -1.60 -19.73
N GLU A 162 -7.91 -2.75 -19.22
CA GLU A 162 -8.69 -3.68 -18.39
C GLU A 162 -8.80 -3.15 -16.96
N ALA A 163 -7.73 -2.53 -16.47
CA ALA A 163 -7.65 -1.99 -15.13
C ALA A 163 -8.42 -0.67 -14.92
N LYS A 164 -8.97 -0.03 -15.96
CA LYS A 164 -9.63 1.30 -15.88
C LYS A 164 -10.60 1.45 -14.69
N LYS A 165 -11.45 0.45 -14.47
CA LYS A 165 -12.43 0.46 -13.37
C LYS A 165 -11.78 0.38 -11.98
N LEU A 166 -10.67 -0.35 -11.87
CA LEU A 166 -9.90 -0.47 -10.64
C LEU A 166 -9.10 0.81 -10.38
N ILE A 167 -8.40 1.32 -11.40
CA ILE A 167 -7.64 2.58 -11.35
C ILE A 167 -8.52 3.75 -10.91
N ALA A 168 -9.77 3.83 -11.41
CA ALA A 168 -10.71 4.88 -11.02
C ALA A 168 -11.06 4.89 -9.52
N LYS A 169 -10.91 3.76 -8.83
CA LYS A 169 -11.16 3.59 -7.39
C LYS A 169 -9.87 3.57 -6.56
N ALA A 170 -8.72 3.51 -7.23
CA ALA A 170 -7.43 3.34 -6.58
C ALA A 170 -6.77 4.68 -6.30
N GLU A 171 -5.91 4.67 -5.29
CA GLU A 171 -5.00 5.73 -4.94
C GLU A 171 -3.60 5.39 -5.47
N VAL A 172 -2.69 6.37 -5.42
CA VAL A 172 -1.28 6.12 -5.71
C VAL A 172 -0.47 6.41 -4.46
N TRP A 173 0.66 5.71 -4.29
CA TRP A 173 1.59 6.07 -3.24
C TRP A 173 2.25 7.41 -3.54
N ARG A 174 2.38 8.27 -2.52
CA ARG A 174 2.80 9.67 -2.66
C ARG A 174 1.91 10.47 -3.64
N PRO A 175 0.63 10.70 -3.31
CA PRO A 175 -0.33 11.34 -4.21
C PRO A 175 0.09 12.75 -4.65
N GLU A 176 0.89 13.45 -3.86
CA GLU A 176 1.47 14.75 -4.18
C GLU A 176 2.40 14.71 -5.41
N LEU A 177 2.96 13.53 -5.73
CA LEU A 177 3.85 13.32 -6.88
C LEU A 177 3.12 12.81 -8.13
N LYS A 178 1.84 12.44 -8.01
CA LYS A 178 1.09 11.74 -9.07
C LYS A 178 1.23 12.42 -10.44
N LYS A 179 1.05 13.74 -10.50
CA LYS A 179 1.13 14.53 -11.74
C LYS A 179 2.55 14.69 -12.28
N LYS A 180 3.55 14.60 -11.41
CA LYS A 180 4.96 14.78 -11.78
C LYS A 180 5.52 13.50 -12.39
N VAL A 181 5.26 12.34 -11.77
CA VAL A 181 5.89 11.08 -12.15
C VAL A 181 4.98 10.11 -12.87
N GLU A 182 3.66 10.25 -12.71
CA GLU A 182 2.66 9.39 -13.36
C GLU A 182 2.95 7.89 -13.11
N PRO A 183 2.82 7.42 -11.84
CA PRO A 183 3.14 6.05 -11.47
C PRO A 183 2.16 5.06 -12.08
N ARG A 184 2.64 3.83 -12.37
CA ARG A 184 1.86 2.73 -12.94
C ARG A 184 1.52 1.62 -11.94
N VAL A 185 1.70 1.92 -10.65
CA VAL A 185 1.28 1.07 -9.52
C VAL A 185 0.19 1.80 -8.76
N TYR A 186 -0.96 1.14 -8.62
CA TYR A 186 -2.16 1.69 -8.01
C TYR A 186 -2.55 0.84 -6.80
N TYR A 187 -3.04 1.49 -5.75
CA TYR A 187 -3.41 0.87 -4.49
C TYR A 187 -4.90 1.01 -4.23
N LEU A 188 -5.60 -0.11 -4.06
CA LEU A 188 -6.95 -0.15 -3.55
C LEU A 188 -6.92 -0.28 -2.03
N ASN A 189 -7.89 0.34 -1.37
CA ASN A 189 -8.14 0.20 0.06
C ASN A 189 -6.92 0.55 0.94
N LEU A 190 -6.21 1.64 0.60
CA LEU A 190 -5.14 2.13 1.48
C LEU A 190 -5.71 2.42 2.88
N PRO A 191 -4.99 2.05 3.96
CA PRO A 191 -5.49 2.26 5.31
C PRO A 191 -5.68 3.75 5.64
N LYS A 192 -6.95 4.15 5.80
CA LYS A 192 -7.38 5.44 6.34
C LYS A 192 -7.76 5.34 7.81
N LYS A 193 -7.84 6.47 8.51
CA LYS A 193 -8.04 6.55 9.96
C LYS A 193 -9.32 5.86 10.43
N PHE A 194 -9.36 5.51 11.71
CA PHE A 194 -10.58 5.09 12.37
C PHE A 194 -10.75 5.72 13.76
N ILE A 195 -12.02 5.75 14.21
CA ILE A 195 -12.41 5.95 15.61
C ILE A 195 -13.26 4.75 16.02
N ALA A 196 -12.89 4.08 17.10
CA ALA A 196 -13.58 2.88 17.57
C ALA A 196 -13.69 2.83 19.11
N GLY A 197 -14.64 2.05 19.60
CA GLY A 197 -14.85 1.82 21.03
C GLY A 197 -15.92 0.74 21.27
N THR A 198 -16.07 0.34 22.52
CA THR A 198 -17.04 -0.66 22.96
C THR A 198 -18.00 -0.03 23.96
N VAL A 199 -19.30 -0.16 23.76
CA VAL A 199 -20.33 0.45 24.61
C VAL A 199 -20.95 -0.63 25.49
N TYR A 200 -21.01 -0.38 26.80
CA TYR A 200 -21.58 -1.32 27.77
C TYR A 200 -22.43 -0.61 28.83
N ASP A 201 -23.38 -1.33 29.43
CA ASP A 201 -24.17 -0.87 30.56
C ASP A 201 -23.58 -1.42 31.87
N PRO A 202 -22.98 -0.58 32.72
CA PRO A 202 -22.35 -1.04 33.96
C PRO A 202 -23.34 -1.59 35.00
N LYS A 203 -24.64 -1.32 34.87
CA LYS A 203 -25.66 -1.87 35.79
C LYS A 203 -26.18 -3.22 35.34
N ALA A 204 -26.32 -3.41 34.02
CA ALA A 204 -26.72 -4.69 33.46
C ALA A 204 -25.55 -5.68 33.36
N GLU A 205 -24.31 -5.17 33.43
CA GLU A 205 -23.07 -5.93 33.19
C GLU A 205 -23.03 -6.55 31.78
N GLU A 206 -23.63 -5.85 30.81
CA GLU A 206 -23.82 -6.32 29.44
C GLU A 206 -23.40 -5.25 28.43
N VAL A 207 -23.03 -5.69 27.22
CA VAL A 207 -22.77 -4.80 26.09
C VAL A 207 -24.06 -4.16 25.58
N VAL A 208 -23.96 -2.93 25.07
CA VAL A 208 -25.13 -2.25 24.48
C VAL A 208 -25.12 -2.50 22.98
N ILE A 209 -25.98 -3.40 22.53
CA ILE A 209 -26.21 -3.70 21.11
C ILE A 209 -27.18 -2.67 20.52
N GLY A 210 -26.91 -2.17 19.31
CA GLY A 210 -27.79 -1.24 18.60
C GLY A 210 -27.79 0.20 19.15
N ALA A 211 -26.77 0.60 19.91
CA ALA A 211 -26.58 2.00 20.27
C ALA A 211 -26.21 2.81 19.03
N THR A 212 -26.92 3.90 18.76
CA THR A 212 -26.60 4.79 17.65
C THR A 212 -25.39 5.64 18.00
N CYS A 213 -24.29 5.43 17.29
CA CYS A 213 -23.08 6.24 17.34
C CYS A 213 -23.12 7.23 16.17
N THR A 214 -23.03 8.53 16.44
CA THR A 214 -23.03 9.60 15.45
C THR A 214 -21.75 10.40 15.54
N LEU A 215 -20.90 10.28 14.53
CA LEU A 215 -19.67 11.04 14.37
C LEU A 215 -19.94 12.30 13.55
N THR A 216 -19.51 13.46 14.03
CA THR A 216 -19.71 14.77 13.42
C THR A 216 -18.37 15.43 13.13
N THR A 217 -18.12 15.80 11.89
CA THR A 217 -16.94 16.56 11.49
C THR A 217 -17.03 18.01 11.97
N ALA A 218 -15.89 18.71 12.06
CA ALA A 218 -15.86 20.17 12.30
C ALA A 218 -16.68 20.99 11.28
N LYS A 219 -16.98 20.43 10.09
CA LYS A 219 -17.80 21.06 9.04
C LYS A 219 -19.29 20.70 9.15
N GLY A 220 -19.70 20.00 10.20
CA GLY A 220 -21.10 19.61 10.45
C GLY A 220 -21.59 18.39 9.65
N LYS A 221 -20.75 17.75 8.83
CA LYS A 221 -21.10 16.47 8.18
C LYS A 221 -21.15 15.36 9.24
N THR A 222 -22.21 14.56 9.22
CA THR A 222 -22.41 13.45 10.16
C THR A 222 -22.28 12.09 9.47
N LEU A 223 -21.82 11.11 10.24
CA LEU A 223 -21.78 9.68 9.90
C LEU A 223 -22.41 8.94 11.09
N ALA A 224 -23.37 8.05 10.84
CA ALA A 224 -24.02 7.29 11.90
C ALA A 224 -23.89 5.79 11.66
N ILE A 225 -23.56 5.04 12.71
CA ILE A 225 -23.51 3.58 12.74
C ILE A 225 -24.15 3.09 14.03
N GLU A 226 -24.49 1.81 14.08
CA GLU A 226 -24.97 1.17 15.29
C GLU A 226 -23.89 0.25 15.87
N THR A 227 -23.87 0.12 17.20
CA THR A 227 -23.02 -0.88 17.84
C THR A 227 -23.45 -2.29 17.46
N ASP A 228 -22.47 -3.16 17.24
CA ASP A 228 -22.70 -4.54 16.85
C ASP A 228 -23.05 -5.46 18.05
N ALA A 229 -23.03 -6.77 17.82
CA ALA A 229 -23.33 -7.78 18.84
C ALA A 229 -22.32 -7.83 20.00
N TYR A 230 -21.14 -7.23 19.86
CA TYR A 230 -20.14 -7.07 20.91
C TYR A 230 -20.20 -5.69 21.57
N GLY A 231 -21.19 -4.85 21.20
CA GLY A 231 -21.25 -3.45 21.63
C GLY A 231 -20.21 -2.57 20.94
N ASP A 232 -19.53 -3.06 19.91
CA ASP A 232 -18.47 -2.34 19.23
C ASP A 232 -19.04 -1.40 18.18
N PHE A 233 -18.40 -0.24 18.02
CA PHE A 233 -18.56 0.60 16.85
C PHE A 233 -17.20 0.90 16.22
N TRP A 234 -17.19 1.00 14.89
CA TRP A 234 -16.00 1.28 14.09
C TRP A 234 -16.32 2.29 13.00
N PHE A 235 -15.87 3.53 13.16
CA PHE A 235 -15.86 4.51 12.07
C PHE A 235 -14.57 4.36 11.27
N GLU A 236 -14.59 3.50 10.27
CA GLU A 236 -13.43 3.23 9.42
C GLU A 236 -13.44 4.07 8.15
N GLY A 237 -12.27 4.27 7.54
CA GLY A 237 -12.20 4.95 6.24
C GLY A 237 -12.35 6.47 6.33
N ILE A 238 -12.29 7.04 7.54
CA ILE A 238 -12.47 8.48 7.75
C ILE A 238 -11.19 9.25 7.41
N ASP A 239 -11.37 10.49 6.95
CA ASP A 239 -10.26 11.38 6.62
C ASP A 239 -9.64 11.98 7.90
N ASP A 240 -8.42 12.49 7.79
CA ASP A 240 -7.76 13.18 8.90
C ASP A 240 -8.56 14.42 9.32
N GLY A 241 -8.75 14.58 10.62
CA GLY A 241 -9.41 15.75 11.17
C GLY A 241 -9.93 15.56 12.59
N VAL A 242 -10.68 16.57 13.04
CA VAL A 242 -11.29 16.65 14.37
C VAL A 242 -12.77 16.31 14.29
N TYR A 243 -13.20 15.43 15.19
CA TYR A 243 -14.55 14.89 15.23
C TYR A 243 -15.17 14.98 16.62
N ASP A 244 -16.48 15.14 16.66
CA ASP A 244 -17.29 14.94 17.86
C ASP A 244 -18.10 13.66 17.71
N LEU A 245 -18.24 12.88 18.78
CA LEU A 245 -18.98 11.61 18.79
C LEU A 245 -20.11 11.70 19.81
N GLU A 246 -21.34 11.39 19.39
CA GLU A 246 -22.49 11.16 20.27
C GLU A 246 -22.90 9.68 20.20
N ILE A 247 -23.06 9.03 21.34
CA ILE A 247 -23.53 7.65 21.47
C ILE A 247 -24.86 7.68 22.21
N LYS A 248 -25.89 7.05 21.65
CA LYS A 248 -27.25 7.07 22.19
C LYS A 248 -27.87 5.68 22.21
N SER A 249 -28.47 5.30 23.33
CA SER A 249 -29.35 4.13 23.45
C SER A 249 -30.54 4.46 24.34
N GLY A 250 -31.74 4.46 23.75
CA GLY A 250 -32.95 4.93 24.41
C GLY A 250 -32.82 6.39 24.89
N LYS A 251 -32.84 6.59 26.22
CA LYS A 251 -32.68 7.90 26.87
C LYS A 251 -31.23 8.21 27.27
N LYS A 252 -30.33 7.23 27.23
CA LYS A 252 -28.93 7.37 27.65
C LYS A 252 -28.11 7.98 26.53
N VAL A 253 -27.25 8.94 26.87
CA VAL A 253 -26.42 9.66 25.90
C VAL A 253 -25.01 9.84 26.48
N LYS A 254 -23.99 9.54 25.68
CA LYS A 254 -22.58 9.85 25.95
C LYS A 254 -22.02 10.69 24.81
N LYS A 255 -21.20 11.69 25.13
CA LYS A 255 -20.55 12.57 24.13
C LYS A 255 -19.04 12.62 24.33
N PHE A 256 -18.31 12.68 23.23
CA PHE A 256 -16.90 12.99 23.15
C PHE A 256 -16.74 14.15 22.17
N ALA A 257 -15.88 15.10 22.49
CA ALA A 257 -15.60 16.24 21.63
C ALA A 257 -14.11 16.33 21.33
N GLY A 258 -13.76 16.86 20.16
CA GLY A 258 -12.37 17.14 19.81
C GLY A 258 -11.50 15.91 19.57
N LEU A 259 -12.07 14.82 19.07
CA LEU A 259 -11.35 13.60 18.70
C LEU A 259 -10.51 13.86 17.43
N ASP A 260 -9.21 14.13 17.62
CA ASP A 260 -8.28 14.46 16.53
C ASP A 260 -7.55 13.23 15.98
N THR A 261 -7.93 12.84 14.77
CA THR A 261 -7.36 11.66 14.07
C THR A 261 -6.11 11.98 13.25
N THR A 262 -5.69 13.25 13.19
CA THR A 262 -4.56 13.71 12.36
C THR A 262 -3.28 12.95 12.73
N ALA A 263 -3.01 12.82 14.03
CA ALA A 263 -1.84 12.08 14.52
C ALA A 263 -2.00 10.56 14.41
N ALA A 264 -3.12 10.01 14.89
CA ALA A 264 -3.31 8.56 15.03
C ALA A 264 -4.78 8.14 14.93
N ASP A 265 -5.00 6.85 14.70
CA ASP A 265 -6.30 6.23 14.92
C ASP A 265 -6.68 6.32 16.41
N ILE A 266 -7.97 6.44 16.70
CA ILE A 266 -8.46 6.63 18.07
C ILE A 266 -9.22 5.40 18.52
N ASN A 267 -8.73 4.82 19.61
CA ASN A 267 -9.43 3.81 20.40
C ASN A 267 -9.95 4.47 21.68
N LEU A 268 -11.26 4.52 21.86
CA LEU A 268 -11.91 5.07 23.06
C LEU A 268 -12.06 4.05 24.19
N GLY A 269 -11.69 2.79 23.96
CA GLY A 269 -11.80 1.70 24.93
C GLY A 269 -13.25 1.36 25.27
N ASP A 270 -13.46 0.94 26.51
CA ASP A 270 -14.77 0.59 27.04
C ASP A 270 -15.49 1.84 27.55
N ILE A 271 -16.69 2.07 27.05
CA ILE A 271 -17.48 3.28 27.26
C ILE A 271 -18.74 2.91 28.05
N PRO A 272 -18.82 3.28 29.34
CA PRO A 272 -20.03 3.06 30.12
C PRO A 272 -21.14 4.00 29.64
N LEU A 273 -22.29 3.42 29.31
CA LEU A 273 -23.51 4.14 28.93
C LEU A 273 -24.53 4.04 30.07
N THR A 274 -24.51 5.06 30.93
CA THR A 274 -25.38 5.18 32.12
C THR A 274 -26.60 6.04 31.87
#